data_AF-A0A376D818-F1
#
_entry.id   AF-A0A376D818-F1
#
_cell.length_a   1.000
_cell.length_b   1.000
_cell.length_c   1.000
_cell.angle_alpha   90.00
_cell.angle_beta   90.00
_cell.angle_gamma   90.00
#
_symmetry.space_group_name_H-M   'P 1'
#
loop_
_entity.id
_entity.type
_entity.pdbx_description
1 polymer ?
#
loop_
_entity_poly.entity_id
_entity_poly.type
_entity_poly.pdbx_seq_one_letter_code
_entity_poly.pdbx_strand_id
1 'polypeptide(L)'
;MWAVKLQQMQDGRLYIAGIGAGIENTPDGMQSQVLLAADRIAMINPANGNTKPMFVGQGDQIFMNEVFLKYLTAPTITSGGNPPAFSLTPDGRLTAKNADISGNVNANSGTLNNVTINENCRVLGKLSANQIEGDLVKTVGKAFPRDSRAPERWPSGTITVRVYDDQPFDRQIVIPAVAFSGAKHEQDHTDIYSSCRRLWIIR
;
A
#
# COMPACT_ATOMS: atom_id res chain seq x y z
N MET A 1 10.00 -44.17 -43.46
CA MET A 1 9.81 -45.14 -42.36
C MET A 1 10.03 -44.38 -41.06
N TRP A 2 9.00 -44.22 -40.22
CA TRP A 2 9.18 -43.65 -38.88
C TRP A 2 9.31 -44.80 -37.89
N ALA A 3 10.32 -44.74 -37.01
CA ALA A 3 10.56 -45.75 -36.00
C ALA A 3 10.51 -45.05 -34.63
N VAL A 4 9.50 -45.39 -33.83
CA VAL A 4 9.44 -44.94 -32.42
C VAL A 4 10.17 -45.99 -31.59
N LYS A 5 11.27 -45.58 -30.96
CA LYS A 5 12.09 -46.42 -30.10
C LYS A 5 11.56 -46.33 -28.67
N LEU A 6 11.22 -47.46 -28.07
CA LEU A 6 10.77 -47.55 -26.69
C LEU A 6 11.97 -47.77 -25.77
N GLN A 7 11.89 -47.24 -24.56
CA GLN A 7 12.86 -47.49 -23.50
C GLN A 7 12.09 -47.86 -22.22
N GLN A 8 12.67 -48.70 -21.39
CA GLN A 8 12.01 -49.31 -20.23
C GLN A 8 12.55 -48.67 -18.95
N MET A 9 11.67 -48.23 -18.05
CA MET A 9 12.06 -47.79 -16.70
C MET A 9 12.39 -48.98 -15.80
N GLN A 10 13.06 -48.73 -14.67
CA GLN A 10 13.39 -49.76 -13.66
C GLN A 10 12.16 -50.45 -13.06
N ASP A 11 10.95 -49.89 -13.22
CA ASP A 11 9.67 -50.47 -12.77
C ASP A 11 8.97 -51.34 -13.83
N GLY A 12 9.59 -51.54 -15.01
CA GLY A 12 9.06 -52.40 -16.08
C GLY A 12 8.03 -51.72 -17.00
N ARG A 13 7.67 -50.44 -16.79
CA ARG A 13 6.74 -49.73 -17.66
C ARG A 13 7.36 -49.34 -19.01
N LEU A 14 6.64 -49.63 -20.09
CA LEU A 14 6.95 -49.24 -21.47
C LEU A 14 6.28 -47.89 -21.77
N TYR A 15 7.02 -46.92 -22.31
CA TYR A 15 6.46 -45.64 -22.77
C TYR A 15 6.69 -45.44 -24.27
N ILE A 16 5.60 -45.15 -25.00
CA ILE A 16 5.62 -44.84 -26.44
C ILE A 16 5.77 -43.33 -26.62
N ALA A 17 6.92 -42.96 -27.18
CA ALA A 17 7.33 -41.63 -27.61
C ALA A 17 6.71 -41.24 -28.98
N GLY A 18 5.43 -41.55 -29.17
CA GLY A 18 4.74 -41.41 -30.46
C GLY A 18 4.57 -39.96 -30.86
N ILE A 19 5.52 -39.44 -31.64
CA ILE A 19 5.58 -38.10 -32.21
C ILE A 19 5.10 -38.17 -33.66
N GLY A 20 3.94 -37.59 -33.95
CA GLY A 20 3.57 -37.25 -35.32
C GLY A 20 4.21 -35.91 -35.69
N ALA A 21 5.28 -35.91 -36.48
CA ALA A 21 5.91 -34.70 -37.00
C ALA A 21 5.43 -34.46 -38.44
N GLY A 22 4.73 -33.35 -38.66
CA GLY A 22 4.27 -32.91 -39.98
C GLY A 22 4.83 -31.55 -40.33
N ILE A 23 5.11 -31.33 -41.62
CA ILE A 23 5.40 -30.01 -42.19
C ILE A 23 4.14 -29.55 -42.90
N GLU A 24 3.57 -28.45 -42.45
CA GLU A 24 2.43 -27.80 -43.10
C GLU A 24 2.96 -26.55 -43.83
N ASN A 25 2.76 -26.51 -45.16
CA ASN A 25 3.14 -25.36 -45.98
C ASN A 25 1.97 -24.37 -45.97
N THR A 26 2.10 -23.33 -45.14
CA THR A 26 1.18 -22.19 -45.18
C THR A 26 1.70 -21.14 -46.17
N PRO A 27 0.84 -20.26 -46.73
CA PRO A 27 1.30 -19.14 -47.56
C PRO A 27 2.36 -18.24 -46.89
N ASP A 28 2.42 -18.25 -45.55
CA ASP A 28 3.35 -17.49 -44.72
C ASP A 28 4.64 -18.27 -44.34
N GLY A 29 4.82 -19.50 -44.82
CA GLY A 29 6.03 -20.31 -44.63
C GLY A 29 5.82 -21.73 -44.10
N MET A 30 6.91 -22.47 -43.92
CA MET A 30 6.92 -23.83 -43.34
C MET A 30 6.62 -23.78 -41.84
N GLN A 31 5.57 -24.46 -41.39
CA GLN A 31 5.28 -24.70 -39.98
C GLN A 31 5.46 -26.19 -39.68
N SER A 32 6.41 -26.52 -38.80
CA SER A 32 6.60 -27.88 -38.30
C SER A 32 5.82 -28.05 -37.00
N GLN A 33 4.99 -29.09 -36.91
CA GLN A 33 4.20 -29.40 -35.71
C GLN A 33 4.44 -30.83 -35.22
N VAL A 34 4.40 -30.99 -33.90
CA VAL A 34 4.39 -32.29 -33.22
C VAL A 34 3.04 -32.46 -32.53
N LEU A 35 2.24 -33.43 -32.98
CA LEU A 35 0.95 -33.78 -32.38
C LEU A 35 1.11 -35.08 -31.56
N LEU A 36 0.58 -35.07 -30.34
CA LEU A 36 0.58 -36.20 -29.41
C LEU A 36 -0.86 -36.53 -29.02
N ALA A 37 -1.35 -37.72 -29.37
CA ALA A 37 -2.65 -38.22 -28.95
C ALA A 37 -2.45 -39.21 -27.79
N ALA A 38 -2.68 -38.77 -26.55
CA ALA A 38 -2.56 -39.59 -25.35
C ALA A 38 -3.48 -39.08 -24.24
N ASP A 39 -4.03 -39.98 -23.43
CA ASP A 39 -4.88 -39.62 -22.27
C ASP A 39 -4.11 -38.83 -21.20
N ARG A 40 -2.78 -39.05 -21.13
CA ARG A 40 -1.89 -38.43 -20.17
C ARG A 40 -0.46 -38.33 -20.70
N ILE A 41 0.11 -37.14 -20.68
CA ILE A 41 1.51 -36.88 -21.02
C ILE A 41 2.20 -36.36 -19.76
N ALA A 42 3.30 -36.98 -19.35
CA ALA A 42 4.05 -36.55 -18.16
C ALA A 42 5.55 -36.44 -18.48
N MET A 43 6.15 -35.28 -18.17
CA MET A 43 7.60 -35.11 -18.22
C MET A 43 8.19 -35.38 -16.84
N ILE A 44 8.96 -36.46 -16.73
CA ILE A 44 9.60 -36.90 -15.49
C ILE A 44 11.12 -36.88 -15.64
N ASN A 45 11.82 -36.48 -14.59
CA ASN A 45 13.27 -36.60 -14.50
C ASN A 45 13.63 -37.66 -13.44
N PRO A 46 13.89 -38.90 -13.84
CA PRO A 46 14.17 -39.99 -12.90
C PRO A 46 15.51 -39.84 -12.16
N ALA A 47 16.44 -38.99 -12.64
CA ALA A 47 17.78 -38.85 -12.06
C ALA A 47 17.79 -38.24 -10.66
N ASN A 48 16.74 -37.50 -10.28
CA ASN A 48 16.69 -36.75 -9.02
C ASN A 48 15.92 -37.47 -7.90
N GLY A 49 15.49 -38.73 -8.10
CA GLY A 49 14.62 -39.43 -7.16
C GLY A 49 13.24 -38.77 -6.96
N ASN A 50 12.93 -37.75 -7.77
CA ASN A 50 11.71 -36.98 -7.67
C ASN A 50 10.59 -37.69 -8.43
N THR A 51 9.61 -38.23 -7.70
CA THR A 51 8.47 -38.97 -8.27
C THR A 51 7.38 -38.06 -8.82
N LYS A 52 7.46 -36.75 -8.57
CA LYS A 52 6.50 -35.77 -9.09
C LYS A 52 6.93 -35.32 -10.50
N PRO A 53 6.08 -35.49 -11.53
CA PRO A 53 6.38 -34.99 -12.86
C PRO A 53 6.47 -33.46 -12.87
N MET A 54 7.39 -32.93 -13.68
CA MET A 54 7.56 -31.49 -13.88
C MET A 54 6.36 -30.87 -14.61
N PHE A 55 5.79 -31.64 -15.54
CA PHE A 55 4.65 -31.26 -16.37
C PHE A 55 3.76 -32.49 -16.55
N VAL A 56 2.45 -32.34 -16.35
CA VAL A 56 1.44 -33.35 -16.68
C VAL A 56 0.31 -32.70 -17.46
N GLY A 57 0.12 -33.10 -18.71
CA GLY A 57 -1.12 -32.86 -19.45
C GLY A 57 -2.05 -34.05 -19.24
N GLN A 58 -3.25 -33.82 -18.73
CA GLN A 58 -4.26 -34.87 -18.54
C GLN A 58 -5.66 -34.26 -18.64
N GLY A 59 -6.48 -34.81 -19.54
CA GLY A 59 -7.74 -34.17 -19.92
C GLY A 59 -7.49 -32.75 -20.44
N ASP A 60 -8.31 -31.79 -20.00
CA ASP A 60 -8.22 -30.36 -20.39
C ASP A 60 -7.35 -29.52 -19.43
N GLN A 61 -6.51 -30.17 -18.61
CA GLN A 61 -5.71 -29.50 -17.59
C GLN A 61 -4.22 -29.79 -17.73
N ILE A 62 -3.41 -28.79 -17.36
CA ILE A 62 -1.97 -28.88 -17.23
C ILE A 62 -1.60 -28.69 -15.76
N PHE A 63 -0.89 -29.66 -15.20
CA PHE A 63 -0.34 -29.59 -13.86
C PHE A 63 1.18 -29.38 -13.95
N MET A 64 1.67 -28.35 -13.26
CA MET A 64 3.09 -28.03 -13.18
C MET A 64 3.47 -27.88 -11.71
N ASN A 65 4.64 -28.41 -11.34
CA ASN A 65 5.14 -28.27 -9.97
C ASN A 65 5.71 -26.87 -9.73
N GLU A 66 6.61 -26.43 -10.61
CA GLU A 66 7.24 -25.12 -10.58
C GLU A 66 7.39 -24.61 -12.01
N VAL A 67 7.17 -23.32 -12.22
CA VAL A 67 7.26 -22.70 -13.55
C VAL A 67 7.98 -21.36 -13.46
N PHE A 68 8.92 -21.12 -14.36
CA PHE A 68 9.57 -19.83 -14.54
C PHE A 68 9.22 -19.32 -15.95
N LEU A 69 8.48 -18.21 -16.02
CA LEU A 69 7.99 -17.64 -17.27
C LEU A 69 8.57 -16.23 -17.44
N LYS A 70 8.94 -15.88 -18.67
CA LYS A 70 9.26 -14.49 -19.01
C LYS A 70 8.01 -13.61 -19.01
N TYR A 71 6.93 -14.09 -19.63
CA TYR A 71 5.62 -13.43 -19.68
C TYR A 71 4.50 -14.47 -19.60
N LEU A 72 3.40 -14.14 -18.94
CA LEU A 72 2.18 -14.93 -18.89
C LEU A 72 1.04 -14.12 -19.52
N THR A 73 0.50 -14.60 -20.63
CA THR A 73 -0.69 -14.04 -21.27
C THR A 73 -1.87 -14.95 -20.97
N ALA A 74 -2.81 -14.49 -20.16
CA ALA A 74 -4.01 -15.26 -19.79
C ALA A 74 -5.24 -14.32 -19.73
N PRO A 75 -6.41 -14.72 -20.26
CA PRO A 75 -7.63 -13.94 -20.13
C PRO A 75 -8.14 -13.90 -18.69
N THR A 76 -7.88 -14.96 -17.92
CA THR A 76 -8.24 -15.08 -16.51
C THR A 76 -7.17 -15.80 -15.73
N ILE A 77 -6.92 -15.35 -14.50
CA ILE A 77 -6.07 -16.06 -13.54
C ILE A 77 -6.86 -16.16 -12.24
N THR A 78 -7.08 -17.36 -11.71
CA THR A 78 -7.84 -17.56 -10.47
C THR A 78 -7.11 -18.54 -9.56
N SER A 79 -6.89 -18.15 -8.31
CA SER A 79 -6.38 -19.06 -7.29
C SER A 79 -7.40 -20.13 -6.93
N GLY A 80 -6.96 -21.29 -6.45
CA GLY A 80 -7.88 -22.28 -5.86
C GLY A 80 -8.70 -21.73 -4.67
N GLY A 81 -9.75 -22.46 -4.30
CA GLY A 81 -10.68 -22.10 -3.21
C GLY A 81 -11.96 -21.40 -3.69
N ASN A 82 -13.01 -21.43 -2.86
CA ASN A 82 -14.29 -20.79 -3.15
C ASN A 82 -14.80 -19.98 -1.94
N PRO A 83 -14.82 -18.63 -1.99
CA PRO A 83 -14.41 -17.78 -3.11
C PRO A 83 -12.89 -17.64 -3.22
N PRO A 84 -12.35 -17.42 -4.44
CA PRO A 84 -10.91 -17.33 -4.67
C PRO A 84 -10.26 -16.20 -3.85
N ALA A 85 -9.04 -16.44 -3.37
CA ALA A 85 -8.27 -15.44 -2.65
C ALA A 85 -7.62 -14.41 -3.58
N PHE A 86 -7.33 -14.82 -4.82
CA PHE A 86 -6.76 -13.99 -5.88
C PHE A 86 -7.49 -14.28 -7.21
N SER A 87 -7.90 -13.24 -7.93
CA SER A 87 -8.45 -13.38 -9.28
C SER A 87 -8.15 -12.17 -10.17
N LEU A 88 -7.81 -12.44 -11.43
CA LEU A 88 -7.77 -11.47 -12.53
C LEU A 88 -8.80 -11.89 -13.57
N THR A 89 -9.74 -11.00 -13.90
CA THR A 89 -10.81 -11.24 -14.87
C THR A 89 -10.54 -10.49 -16.19
N PRO A 90 -11.21 -10.85 -17.30
CA PRO A 90 -10.88 -10.31 -18.63
C PRO A 90 -11.19 -8.82 -18.78
N ASP A 91 -12.08 -8.28 -17.95
CA ASP A 91 -12.38 -6.84 -17.83
C ASP A 91 -11.30 -6.06 -17.06
N GLY A 92 -10.21 -6.74 -16.64
CA GLY A 92 -9.07 -6.12 -15.97
C GLY A 92 -9.22 -5.98 -14.45
N ARG A 93 -10.29 -6.54 -13.86
CA ARG A 93 -10.48 -6.47 -12.40
C ARG A 93 -9.55 -7.46 -11.69
N LEU A 94 -8.72 -6.89 -10.82
CA LEU A 94 -7.90 -7.63 -9.87
C LEU A 94 -8.61 -7.69 -8.51
N THR A 95 -8.77 -8.89 -7.95
CA THR A 95 -9.24 -9.09 -6.56
C THR A 95 -8.20 -9.86 -5.78
N ALA A 96 -7.84 -9.35 -4.60
CA ALA A 96 -6.91 -10.01 -3.69
C ALA A 96 -7.36 -9.78 -2.23
N LYS A 97 -7.51 -10.86 -1.45
CA LYS A 97 -7.99 -10.77 -0.05
C LYS A 97 -6.93 -10.28 0.93
N ASN A 98 -5.67 -10.72 0.77
CA ASN A 98 -4.56 -10.44 1.66
C ASN A 98 -3.37 -9.90 0.84
N ALA A 99 -3.55 -8.76 0.18
CA ALA A 99 -2.49 -8.14 -0.60
C ALA A 99 -1.55 -7.34 0.32
N ASP A 100 -0.25 -7.59 0.21
CA ASP A 100 0.82 -6.76 0.78
C ASP A 100 1.58 -6.09 -0.39
N ILE A 101 1.58 -4.76 -0.42
CA ILE A 101 2.16 -3.96 -1.51
C ILE A 101 3.24 -3.07 -0.91
N SER A 102 4.50 -3.46 -1.11
CA SER A 102 5.68 -2.70 -0.69
C SER A 102 6.08 -1.57 -1.64
N GLY A 103 5.43 -1.51 -2.81
CA GLY A 103 5.68 -0.51 -3.84
C GLY A 103 4.68 0.65 -3.82
N ASN A 104 4.68 1.43 -4.90
CA ASN A 104 3.74 2.53 -5.07
C ASN A 104 2.43 2.06 -5.70
N VAL A 105 1.30 2.54 -5.16
CA VAL A 105 -0.03 2.38 -5.75
C VAL A 105 -0.45 3.71 -6.36
N ASN A 106 -0.67 3.75 -7.67
CA ASN A 106 -1.25 4.91 -8.35
C ASN A 106 -2.70 4.61 -8.74
N ALA A 107 -3.65 5.36 -8.18
CA ALA A 107 -5.07 5.21 -8.44
C ALA A 107 -5.71 6.57 -8.74
N ASN A 108 -6.47 6.64 -9.83
CA ASN A 108 -7.21 7.85 -10.20
C ASN A 108 -8.52 8.01 -9.41
N SER A 109 -9.04 6.91 -8.89
CA SER A 109 -10.24 6.86 -8.07
C SER A 109 -10.28 5.56 -7.26
N GLY A 110 -11.08 5.54 -6.20
CA GLY A 110 -11.26 4.35 -5.38
C GLY A 110 -12.02 4.67 -4.10
N THR A 111 -12.37 3.62 -3.37
CA THR A 111 -12.88 3.72 -2.01
C THR A 111 -12.06 2.78 -1.15
N LEU A 112 -11.74 3.21 0.07
CA LEU A 112 -10.98 2.42 1.03
C LEU A 112 -11.74 2.45 2.35
N ASN A 113 -11.87 1.30 2.99
CA ASN A 113 -12.50 1.16 4.30
C ASN A 113 -11.43 0.78 5.32
N ASN A 114 -11.52 1.33 6.53
CA ASN A 114 -10.63 1.02 7.66
C ASN A 114 -9.14 1.23 7.35
N VAL A 115 -8.82 2.36 6.72
CA VAL A 115 -7.44 2.71 6.40
C VAL A 115 -6.73 3.23 7.64
N THR A 116 -5.61 2.61 7.98
CA THR A 116 -4.65 3.14 8.95
C THR A 116 -3.43 3.67 8.20
N ILE A 117 -3.04 4.90 8.48
CA ILE A 117 -1.82 5.52 7.94
C ILE A 117 -0.83 5.63 9.10
N ASN A 118 0.20 4.78 9.09
CA ASN A 118 1.16 4.70 10.19
C ASN A 118 2.10 5.91 10.27
N GLU A 119 2.32 6.58 9.13
CA GLU A 119 3.19 7.74 9.03
C GLU A 119 2.41 8.95 8.49
N ASN A 120 2.94 9.62 7.47
CA ASN A 120 2.41 10.88 6.98
C ASN A 120 1.44 10.67 5.82
N CYS A 121 0.34 11.41 5.84
CA CYS A 121 -0.57 11.57 4.70
C CYS A 121 -0.46 12.99 4.15
N ARG A 122 -0.28 13.13 2.83
CA ARG A 122 -0.31 14.43 2.16
C ARG A 122 -1.48 14.50 1.20
N VAL A 123 -2.47 15.32 1.55
CA VAL A 123 -3.61 15.62 0.68
C VAL A 123 -3.33 16.93 -0.06
N LEU A 124 -3.14 16.85 -1.38
CA LEU A 124 -2.94 18.04 -2.23
C LEU A 124 -4.25 18.74 -2.61
N GLY A 125 -5.37 18.02 -2.53
CA GLY A 125 -6.71 18.50 -2.83
C GLY A 125 -7.52 18.82 -1.57
N LYS A 126 -8.84 18.66 -1.67
CA LYS A 126 -9.76 18.86 -0.55
C LYS A 126 -9.95 17.57 0.24
N LEU A 127 -9.88 17.66 1.57
CA LEU A 127 -10.31 16.59 2.48
C LEU A 127 -11.73 16.91 2.97
N SER A 128 -12.68 16.02 2.69
CA SER A 128 -14.04 16.10 3.23
C SER A 128 -14.25 14.96 4.22
N ALA A 129 -14.65 15.31 5.45
CA ALA A 129 -14.89 14.34 6.52
C ALA A 129 -16.08 14.81 7.35
N ASN A 130 -16.96 13.87 7.70
CA ASN A 130 -18.13 14.16 8.55
C ASN A 130 -17.77 14.21 10.03
N GLN A 131 -16.79 13.39 10.45
CA GLN A 131 -16.29 13.31 11.82
C GLN A 131 -14.78 13.15 11.78
N ILE A 132 -14.10 13.89 12.65
CA ILE A 132 -12.66 13.78 12.86
C ILE A 132 -12.46 13.66 14.37
N GLU A 133 -11.83 12.57 14.79
CA GLU A 133 -11.45 12.35 16.17
C GLU A 133 -9.96 12.65 16.33
N GLY A 134 -9.65 13.70 17.10
CA GLY A 134 -8.29 14.17 17.32
C GLY A 134 -8.11 15.66 17.06
N ASP A 135 -6.87 16.11 17.22
CA ASP A 135 -6.48 17.51 17.10
C ASP A 135 -6.27 17.92 15.63
N LEU A 136 -6.95 18.98 15.20
CA LEU A 136 -6.70 19.67 13.92
C LEU A 136 -5.92 20.98 14.11
N VAL A 137 -5.36 21.21 15.29
CA VAL A 137 -4.87 22.52 15.71
C VAL A 137 -3.49 22.86 15.14
N LYS A 138 -3.36 24.10 14.69
CA LYS A 138 -2.07 24.79 14.51
C LYS A 138 -1.77 25.57 15.78
N THR A 139 -0.96 25.01 16.68
CA THR A 139 -0.62 25.65 17.96
C THR A 139 0.48 26.70 17.79
N VAL A 140 0.27 27.91 18.32
CA VAL A 140 1.31 28.94 18.45
C VAL A 140 1.46 29.29 19.94
N GLY A 141 2.62 28.95 20.52
CA GLY A 141 2.98 29.32 21.89
C GLY A 141 3.98 30.46 21.90
N LYS A 142 3.72 31.52 22.68
CA LYS A 142 4.67 32.64 22.87
C LYS A 142 4.71 33.03 24.34
N ALA A 143 5.92 33.08 24.91
CA ALA A 143 6.13 33.55 26.28
C ALA A 143 5.77 35.04 26.41
N PHE A 144 5.19 35.42 27.55
CA PHE A 144 4.87 36.82 27.83
C PHE A 144 6.17 37.65 27.90
N PRO A 145 6.23 38.81 27.24
CA PRO A 145 7.42 39.66 27.29
C PRO A 145 7.73 40.07 28.73
N ARG A 146 9.01 40.21 29.03
CA ARG A 146 9.52 40.65 30.33
C ARG A 146 10.29 41.95 30.15
N ASP A 147 10.11 42.88 31.07
CA ASP A 147 10.83 44.15 31.07
C ASP A 147 12.32 43.90 31.33
N SER A 148 13.18 44.28 30.38
CA SER A 148 14.62 44.07 30.51
C SER A 148 15.29 45.05 31.48
N ARG A 149 14.60 46.13 31.88
CA ARG A 149 15.11 47.18 32.78
C ARG A 149 14.73 46.96 34.23
N ALA A 150 13.76 46.09 34.48
CA ALA A 150 13.37 45.70 35.83
C ALA A 150 14.43 44.76 36.45
N PRO A 151 14.87 44.98 37.70
CA PRO A 151 15.85 44.12 38.38
C PRO A 151 15.49 42.62 38.35
N GLU A 152 14.19 42.30 38.40
CA GLU A 152 13.68 40.92 38.39
C GLU A 152 12.96 40.53 37.09
N ARG A 153 13.15 41.30 36.00
CA ARG A 153 12.55 41.04 34.68
C ARG A 153 11.04 40.78 34.72
N TRP A 154 10.28 41.72 35.28
CA TRP A 154 8.84 41.56 35.47
C TRP A 154 8.09 41.34 34.15
N PRO A 155 7.05 40.47 34.09
CA PRO A 155 6.22 40.31 32.91
C PRO A 155 5.52 41.64 32.57
N SER A 156 5.85 42.22 31.42
CA SER A 156 5.32 43.51 30.99
C SER A 156 5.36 43.60 29.46
N GLY A 157 4.23 43.95 28.86
CA GLY A 157 4.10 44.16 27.43
C GLY A 157 2.85 43.53 26.81
N THR A 158 2.79 43.54 25.49
CA THR A 158 1.66 43.02 24.71
C THR A 158 2.12 41.88 23.81
N ILE A 159 1.40 40.76 23.81
CA ILE A 159 1.54 39.74 22.78
C ILE A 159 0.47 39.96 21.72
N THR A 160 0.89 40.22 20.49
CA THR A 160 0.02 40.18 19.32
C THR A 160 0.14 38.82 18.65
N VAL A 161 -0.94 38.04 18.65
CA VAL A 161 -1.08 36.83 17.83
C VAL A 161 -1.78 37.23 16.54
N ARG A 162 -1.12 37.04 15.40
CA ARG A 162 -1.75 37.22 14.09
C ARG A 162 -2.19 35.87 13.57
N VAL A 163 -3.51 35.70 13.43
CA VAL A 163 -4.10 34.55 12.76
C VAL A 163 -4.44 34.99 11.34
N TYR A 164 -3.77 34.40 10.36
CA TYR A 164 -4.14 34.59 8.96
C TYR A 164 -5.25 33.60 8.64
N ASP A 165 -6.37 34.10 8.14
CA ASP A 165 -7.45 33.23 7.67
C ASP A 165 -7.12 32.74 6.24
N ASP A 166 -6.34 31.68 6.20
CA ASP A 166 -5.83 31.01 5.00
C ASP A 166 -6.63 29.78 4.58
N GLN A 167 -7.78 29.51 5.22
CA GLN A 167 -8.58 28.30 5.01
C GLN A 167 -10.00 28.67 4.58
N PRO A 168 -10.63 27.89 3.69
CA PRO A 168 -11.96 28.18 3.17
C PRO A 168 -13.10 27.74 4.11
N PHE A 169 -12.82 27.44 5.39
CA PHE A 169 -13.81 26.94 6.34
C PHE A 169 -13.69 27.64 7.70
N ASP A 170 -14.83 27.76 8.39
CA ASP A 170 -14.92 28.39 9.70
C ASP A 170 -14.06 27.66 10.74
N ARG A 171 -13.26 28.41 11.47
CA ARG A 171 -12.39 27.89 12.54
C ARG A 171 -12.70 28.56 13.86
N GLN A 172 -12.71 27.79 14.95
CA GLN A 172 -12.78 28.34 16.30
C GLN A 172 -11.37 28.66 16.79
N ILE A 173 -11.11 29.94 17.08
CA ILE A 173 -9.88 30.35 17.76
C ILE A 173 -10.11 30.20 19.26
N VAL A 174 -9.46 29.21 19.86
CA VAL A 174 -9.45 29.04 21.32
C VAL A 174 -8.18 29.66 21.87
N ILE A 175 -8.32 30.69 22.71
CA ILE A 175 -7.19 31.27 23.43
C ILE A 175 -7.26 30.85 24.90
N PRO A 176 -6.37 29.95 25.36
CA PRO A 176 -6.41 29.46 26.74
C PRO A 176 -6.10 30.55 27.76
N ALA A 177 -6.40 30.30 29.03
CA ALA A 177 -6.08 31.22 30.10
C ALA A 177 -4.56 31.51 30.20
N VAL A 178 -4.19 32.77 30.41
CA VAL A 178 -2.80 33.16 30.66
C VAL A 178 -2.58 32.93 32.15
N ALA A 179 -1.79 31.92 32.48
CA ALA A 179 -1.28 31.74 33.83
C ALA A 179 -0.13 32.74 34.06
N PHE A 180 -0.25 33.58 35.08
CA PHE A 180 0.83 34.44 35.55
C PHE A 180 1.02 34.21 37.04
N SER A 181 2.28 34.11 37.49
CA SER A 181 2.61 34.12 38.91
C SER A 181 2.89 35.56 39.30
N GLY A 182 2.04 36.13 40.15
CA GLY A 182 2.32 37.42 40.76
C GLY A 182 3.47 37.32 41.77
N ALA A 183 4.16 38.43 42.00
CA ALA A 183 5.14 38.58 43.06
C ALA A 183 4.85 39.86 43.87
N LYS A 184 5.16 39.82 45.17
CA LYS A 184 5.15 40.97 46.08
C LYS A 184 6.54 41.62 46.02
N HIS A 185 6.57 42.93 45.88
CA HIS A 185 7.80 43.73 45.78
C HIS A 185 7.75 44.86 46.81
N GLU A 186 8.90 45.28 47.31
CA GLU A 186 9.02 46.42 48.21
C GLU A 186 9.84 47.51 47.52
N GLN A 187 9.27 48.71 47.39
CA GLN A 187 9.96 49.88 46.84
C GLN A 187 9.66 51.09 47.74
N ASP A 188 10.70 51.75 48.24
CA ASP A 188 10.60 52.91 49.12
C ASP A 188 9.61 52.72 50.29
N HIS A 189 9.77 51.63 51.05
CA HIS A 189 8.91 51.24 52.20
C HIS A 189 7.43 51.04 51.85
N THR A 190 7.12 50.83 50.57
CA THR A 190 5.77 50.60 50.07
C THR A 190 5.70 49.23 49.40
N ASP A 191 4.71 48.42 49.81
CA ASP A 191 4.44 47.13 49.19
C ASP A 191 3.74 47.31 47.83
N ILE A 192 4.35 46.81 46.76
CA ILE A 192 3.81 46.81 45.39
C ILE A 192 3.53 45.36 44.98
N TYR A 193 2.31 45.10 44.50
CA TYR A 193 1.90 43.78 44.06
C TYR A 193 1.85 43.70 42.53
N SER A 194 2.28 42.57 41.97
CA SER A 194 2.16 42.30 40.54
C SER A 194 0.68 42.17 40.15
N SER A 195 0.19 43.08 39.31
CA SER A 195 -1.17 43.01 38.75
C SER A 195 -1.15 42.57 37.29
N CYS A 196 -1.94 41.57 36.91
CA CYS A 196 -2.19 41.26 35.50
C CYS A 196 -3.54 41.82 35.08
N ARG A 197 -3.55 42.75 34.13
CA ARG A 197 -4.77 43.22 33.48
C ARG A 197 -4.83 42.62 32.08
N ARG A 198 -5.83 41.79 31.82
CA ARG A 198 -6.01 41.13 30.53
C ARG A 198 -6.96 41.95 29.67
N LEU A 199 -6.45 42.45 28.54
CA LEU A 199 -7.25 43.15 27.54
C LEU A 199 -7.12 42.40 26.22
N TRP A 200 -8.24 41.88 25.72
CA TRP A 200 -8.30 41.27 24.39
C TRP A 200 -8.77 42.31 23.39
N ILE A 201 -7.98 42.51 22.35
CA ILE A 201 -8.36 43.31 21.20
C ILE A 201 -8.26 42.39 19.99
N ILE A 202 -9.41 41.93 19.51
CA ILE A 202 -9.51 41.28 18.20
C ILE A 202 -9.60 42.43 17.19
N ARG A 203 -8.62 42.54 16.30
CA ARG A 203 -8.63 43.46 15.16
C ARG A 203 -8.74 42.66 13.87
#